data_AF-A0A6C1RZH7-F1
#
_entry.id   AF-A0A6C1RZH7-F1
#
_cell.length_a   1.000
_cell.length_b   1.000
_cell.length_c   1.000
_cell.angle_alpha   90.00
_cell.angle_beta   90.00
_cell.angle_gamma   90.00
#
_symmetry.space_group_name_H-M   'P 1'
#
loop_
_entity.id
_entity.type
_entity.pdbx_description
1 polymer ?
#
loop_
_entity_poly.entity_id
_entity_poly.type
_entity_poly.pdbx_seq_one_letter_code
_entity_poly.pdbx_strand_id
1 'polypeptide(L)'
;LIVEGDYVRLHGLTSVYGRTEVEYMINGRFVERSWFVSTPIRDVERIEIFRHSSTVAFGSRGGSGVVIAYIKEPGYTGLVDVMHLMVQGYHEVRYFYTDVVSYERFTGDHDHERIIYWEPNLVTGADGSVNFFMPVDKEAGPLNVTIQGAGFNGSLGYTRMVIEK
;
A
#
# COMPACT_ATOMS: atom_id res chain seq x y z
N LEU A 1 -7.74 7.81 -12.79
CA LEU A 1 -7.60 8.37 -14.15
C LEU A 1 -8.96 8.24 -14.79
N ILE A 2 -9.62 9.36 -15.04
CA ILE A 2 -10.91 9.41 -15.72
C ILE A 2 -10.68 10.21 -16.99
N VAL A 3 -11.06 9.62 -18.12
CA VAL A 3 -11.02 10.25 -19.44
C VAL A 3 -12.46 10.56 -19.81
N GLU A 4 -12.82 11.84 -19.84
CA GLU A 4 -14.19 12.30 -20.13
C GLU A 4 -14.18 13.09 -21.44
N GLY A 5 -14.50 12.40 -22.54
CA GLY A 5 -14.43 12.94 -23.88
C GLY A 5 -13.02 13.39 -24.20
N ASP A 6 -12.82 14.71 -24.14
CA ASP A 6 -11.58 15.35 -24.51
C ASP A 6 -10.59 15.44 -23.32
N TYR A 7 -11.02 15.77 -22.11
CA TYR A 7 -10.06 16.10 -21.04
C TYR A 7 -9.75 14.92 -20.11
N VAL A 8 -8.56 14.97 -19.51
CA VAL A 8 -8.07 13.98 -18.55
C VAL A 8 -8.15 14.54 -17.13
N ARG A 9 -8.72 13.75 -16.21
CA ARG A 9 -8.73 14.04 -14.78
C ARG A 9 -8.04 12.92 -14.00
N LEU A 10 -7.25 13.29 -13.00
CA LEU A 10 -6.61 12.32 -12.10
C LEU A 10 -7.43 12.05 -10.84
N HIS A 11 -8.33 12.99 -10.49
CA HIS A 11 -9.17 12.98 -9.30
C HIS A 11 -10.64 13.23 -9.64
N GLY A 12 -11.54 13.10 -8.65
CA GLY A 12 -12.92 13.60 -8.75
C GLY A 12 -13.00 15.13 -8.83
N LEU A 13 -14.20 15.71 -8.75
CA LEU A 13 -14.39 17.17 -8.73
C LEU A 13 -13.68 17.80 -7.51
N THR A 14 -12.51 18.42 -7.72
CA THR A 14 -11.75 19.13 -6.68
C THR A 14 -12.04 20.64 -6.65
N SER A 15 -12.89 21.13 -7.55
CA SER A 15 -13.31 22.53 -7.59
C SER A 15 -14.77 22.64 -8.01
N VAL A 16 -15.52 23.52 -7.33
CA VAL A 16 -16.93 23.84 -7.61
C VAL A 16 -17.05 24.82 -8.78
N TYR A 17 -15.99 25.57 -9.09
CA TYR A 17 -15.97 26.61 -10.14
C TYR A 17 -14.74 26.56 -11.07
N GLY A 18 -13.75 25.69 -10.78
CA GLY A 18 -12.45 25.66 -11.46
C GLY A 18 -12.23 24.41 -12.33
N ARG A 19 -11.32 24.55 -13.30
CA ARG A 19 -10.94 23.48 -14.23
C ARG A 19 -10.13 22.40 -13.48
N THR A 20 -10.71 21.22 -13.32
CA THR A 20 -10.08 20.03 -12.71
C THR A 20 -9.23 19.22 -13.70
N GLU A 21 -8.87 19.84 -14.82
CA GLU A 21 -8.01 19.24 -15.85
C GLU A 21 -6.55 19.24 -15.38
N VAL A 22 -5.82 18.19 -15.74
CA VAL A 22 -4.37 18.12 -15.52
C VAL A 22 -3.62 19.16 -16.34
N GLU A 23 -2.43 19.53 -15.86
CA GLU A 23 -1.48 20.28 -16.67
C GLU A 23 -0.60 19.33 -17.48
N TYR A 24 -0.23 19.77 -18.69
CA TYR A 24 0.58 18.98 -19.63
C TYR A 24 1.97 19.57 -19.77
N MET A 25 2.97 18.72 -19.87
CA MET A 25 4.35 19.11 -20.11
C MET A 25 5.02 18.26 -21.17
N ILE A 26 5.92 18.86 -21.94
CA ILE A 26 6.84 18.16 -22.85
C ILE A 26 8.26 18.54 -22.43
N ASN A 27 9.12 17.55 -22.17
CA ASN A 27 10.51 17.76 -21.75
C ASN A 27 10.67 18.78 -20.61
N GLY A 28 9.78 18.72 -19.61
CA GLY A 28 9.80 19.61 -18.44
C GLY A 28 9.30 21.04 -18.70
N ARG A 29 8.66 21.32 -19.85
CA ARG A 29 8.03 22.62 -20.14
C ARG A 29 6.52 22.46 -20.20
N PHE A 30 5.78 23.34 -19.52
CA PHE A 30 4.32 23.39 -19.64
C PHE A 30 3.90 23.74 -21.06
N VAL A 31 2.97 22.96 -21.59
CA VAL A 31 2.40 23.15 -22.92
C VAL A 31 0.88 23.09 -22.85
N GLU A 32 0.23 23.66 -23.86
CA GLU A 32 -1.21 23.46 -24.02
C GLU A 32 -1.50 22.00 -24.40
N ARG A 33 -2.69 21.54 -24.02
CA ARG A 33 -3.15 20.19 -24.34
C ARG A 33 -3.12 19.89 -25.85
N SER A 34 -3.50 20.86 -26.67
CA SER A 34 -3.51 20.72 -28.14
C SER A 34 -2.12 20.33 -28.68
N TRP A 35 -1.07 20.95 -28.15
CA TRP A 35 0.33 20.64 -28.43
C TRP A 35 0.77 19.29 -27.86
N PHE A 36 0.31 18.95 -26.65
CA PHE A 36 0.60 17.64 -26.06
C PHE A 36 0.02 16.50 -26.89
N VAL A 37 -1.24 16.62 -27.33
CA VAL A 37 -1.95 15.61 -28.13
C VAL A 37 -1.43 15.55 -29.57
N SER A 38 -0.96 16.66 -30.13
CA SER A 38 -0.37 16.69 -31.48
C SER A 38 1.05 16.12 -31.55
N THR A 39 1.67 15.83 -30.41
CA THR A 39 3.00 15.22 -30.35
C THR A 39 2.96 13.81 -30.94
N PRO A 40 3.81 13.49 -31.94
CA PRO A 40 3.85 12.16 -32.52
C PRO A 40 4.22 11.10 -31.48
N ILE A 41 3.37 10.08 -31.31
CA ILE A 41 3.62 8.99 -30.36
C ILE A 41 4.95 8.26 -30.60
N ARG A 42 5.44 8.26 -31.84
CA ARG A 42 6.73 7.65 -32.22
C ARG A 42 7.92 8.37 -31.60
N ASP A 43 7.76 9.65 -31.30
CA ASP A 43 8.81 10.50 -30.76
C ASP A 43 8.75 10.52 -29.23
N VAL A 44 7.67 10.01 -28.62
CA VAL A 44 7.56 9.87 -27.17
C VAL A 44 8.38 8.68 -26.68
N GLU A 45 9.30 8.94 -25.77
CA GLU A 45 10.10 7.93 -25.07
C GLU A 45 9.32 7.35 -23.89
N ARG A 46 8.78 8.21 -23.02
CA ARG A 46 7.95 7.80 -21.87
C ARG A 46 6.97 8.88 -21.45
N ILE A 47 5.92 8.46 -20.75
CA ILE A 47 4.93 9.35 -20.13
C ILE A 47 4.96 9.14 -18.62
N GLU A 48 5.11 10.22 -17.87
CA GLU A 48 5.05 10.23 -16.41
C GLU A 48 3.84 11.01 -15.92
N ILE A 49 3.21 10.53 -14.84
CA ILE A 49 2.00 11.11 -14.27
C ILE A 49 2.21 11.37 -12.79
N PHE A 50 2.22 12.65 -12.40
CA PHE A 50 2.37 13.09 -11.01
C PHE A 50 1.01 13.39 -10.39
N ARG A 51 0.80 12.91 -9.15
CA ARG A 51 -0.46 12.97 -8.40
C ARG A 51 -0.23 13.38 -6.94
N HIS A 52 -1.23 14.00 -6.31
CA HIS A 52 -1.21 14.37 -4.89
C HIS A 52 0.08 15.14 -4.48
N SER A 53 0.77 14.71 -3.42
CA SER A 53 1.97 15.36 -2.88
C SER A 53 3.16 15.36 -3.85
N SER A 54 3.19 14.47 -4.84
CA SER A 54 4.26 14.45 -5.84
C SER A 54 4.22 15.64 -6.81
N THR A 55 3.14 16.45 -6.79
CA THR A 55 3.03 17.63 -7.64
C THR A 55 3.62 18.92 -7.05
N VAL A 56 4.14 18.86 -5.81
CA VAL A 56 4.76 20.02 -5.12
C VAL A 56 5.89 20.64 -5.97
N ALA A 57 6.64 19.83 -6.71
CA ALA A 57 7.70 20.30 -7.61
C ALA A 57 7.19 21.22 -8.75
N PHE A 58 5.90 21.20 -9.05
CA PHE A 58 5.28 21.96 -10.16
C PHE A 58 4.49 23.20 -9.67
N GLY A 59 4.54 23.51 -8.38
CA GLY A 59 3.91 24.69 -7.79
C GLY A 59 2.38 24.70 -7.96
N SER A 60 1.80 25.91 -8.04
CA SER A 60 0.34 26.10 -8.12
C SER A 60 -0.30 25.48 -9.36
N ARG A 61 0.46 25.34 -10.45
CA ARG A 61 0.00 24.70 -11.69
C ARG A 61 -0.10 23.18 -11.56
N GLY A 62 0.64 22.57 -10.65
CA GLY A 62 0.58 21.13 -10.40
C GLY A 62 -0.60 20.65 -9.56
N GLY A 63 -1.42 21.55 -9.02
CA GLY A 63 -2.46 21.20 -8.04
C GLY A 63 -3.51 20.20 -8.53
N SER A 64 -3.82 20.20 -9.84
CA SER A 64 -4.76 19.26 -10.47
C SER A 64 -4.11 17.96 -10.95
N GLY A 65 -2.78 17.83 -10.84
CA GLY A 65 -2.01 16.76 -11.47
C GLY A 65 -1.21 17.23 -12.68
N VAL A 66 -0.11 16.55 -12.98
CA VAL A 66 0.75 16.86 -14.13
C VAL A 66 1.02 15.60 -14.94
N VAL A 67 0.87 15.71 -16.26
CA VAL A 67 1.24 14.67 -17.23
C VAL A 67 2.43 15.17 -18.04
N ILE A 68 3.53 14.42 -18.03
CA ILE A 68 4.77 14.79 -18.72
C ILE A 68 5.07 13.77 -19.81
N ALA A 69 5.31 14.24 -21.03
CA ALA A 69 5.87 13.44 -22.10
C ALA A 69 7.36 13.77 -22.26
N TYR A 70 8.19 12.75 -22.25
CA TYR A 70 9.61 12.84 -22.59
C TYR A 70 9.78 12.43 -24.04
N ILE A 71 10.43 13.27 -24.84
CA ILE A 71 10.69 13.03 -26.25
C ILE A 71 12.05 12.35 -26.40
N LYS A 72 12.13 11.37 -27.29
CA LYS A 72 13.37 10.69 -27.68
C LYS A 72 14.37 11.72 -28.21
N GLU A 73 15.56 11.78 -27.63
CA GLU A 73 16.65 12.58 -28.18
C GLU A 73 17.30 11.83 -29.38
N PRO A 74 17.67 12.51 -30.48
CA PRO A 74 18.39 11.88 -31.57
C PRO A 74 19.77 11.40 -31.07
N GLY A 75 19.99 10.09 -31.08
CA GLY A 75 21.19 9.45 -30.51
C GLY A 75 20.97 8.79 -29.15
N TYR A 76 19.76 8.89 -28.59
CA TYR A 76 19.37 8.19 -27.36
C TYR A 76 18.92 6.77 -27.72
N THR A 77 19.85 5.83 -27.68
CA THR A 77 19.50 4.41 -27.52
C THR A 77 18.89 4.31 -26.14
N GLY A 78 17.56 4.25 -26.07
CA GLY A 78 16.77 4.39 -24.85
C GLY A 78 17.44 3.75 -23.64
N LEU A 79 17.34 4.45 -22.51
CA LEU A 79 17.96 4.13 -21.22
C LEU A 79 18.20 2.63 -21.06
N VAL A 80 19.42 2.19 -21.42
CA VAL A 80 19.93 0.89 -21.04
C VAL A 80 20.16 1.02 -19.55
N ASP A 81 19.21 0.53 -18.77
CA ASP A 81 19.27 0.41 -17.31
C ASP A 81 18.98 1.68 -16.49
N VAL A 82 17.83 2.34 -16.73
CA VAL A 82 17.28 3.27 -15.70
C VAL A 82 16.24 2.55 -14.87
N MET A 83 16.73 2.02 -13.75
CA MET A 83 15.89 1.60 -12.65
C MET A 83 15.18 2.84 -12.07
N HIS A 84 13.89 2.98 -12.36
CA HIS A 84 13.01 3.92 -11.68
C HIS A 84 12.90 3.53 -10.20
N LEU A 85 13.82 4.04 -9.37
CA LEU A 85 13.72 3.91 -7.93
C LEU A 85 12.76 4.99 -7.40
N MET A 86 11.48 4.67 -7.33
CA MET A 86 10.61 5.39 -6.40
C MET A 86 11.04 5.01 -4.98
N VAL A 87 11.88 5.83 -4.37
CA VAL A 87 12.06 5.81 -2.92
C VAL A 87 10.77 6.34 -2.32
N GLN A 88 9.78 5.46 -2.12
CA GLN A 88 8.82 5.71 -1.05
C GLN A 88 9.70 5.91 0.19
N GLY A 89 9.59 7.09 0.81
CA GLY A 89 10.50 7.53 1.87
C GLY A 89 10.81 6.37 2.80
N TYR A 90 12.06 6.28 3.23
CA TYR A 90 12.52 5.27 4.17
C TYR A 90 11.48 5.20 5.31
N HIS A 91 10.62 4.18 5.28
CA HIS A 91 10.03 3.74 6.52
C HIS A 91 11.27 3.25 7.26
N GLU A 92 11.62 3.95 8.35
CA GLU A 92 12.54 3.37 9.31
C GLU A 92 12.02 1.96 9.54
N VAL A 93 12.88 0.96 9.31
CA VAL A 93 12.51 -0.44 9.53
C VAL A 93 11.98 -0.47 10.94
N ARG A 94 10.65 -0.52 11.09
CA ARG A 94 10.05 -0.81 12.38
C ARG A 94 10.42 -2.25 12.58
N TYR A 95 11.52 -2.45 13.30
CA TYR A 95 11.68 -3.68 14.04
C TYR A 95 10.43 -3.75 14.89
N PHE A 96 9.50 -4.62 14.52
CA PHE A 96 8.49 -5.06 15.46
C PHE A 96 9.30 -5.58 16.62
N TYR A 97 9.23 -4.86 17.73
CA TYR A 97 9.86 -5.27 18.96
C TYR A 97 9.17 -6.58 19.32
N THR A 98 9.78 -7.68 18.89
CA THR A 98 9.31 -9.02 19.22
C THR A 98 9.99 -9.33 20.52
N ASP A 99 9.53 -8.67 21.59
CA ASP A 99 9.77 -9.26 22.88
C ASP A 99 9.04 -10.58 22.84
N VAL A 100 9.79 -11.66 22.70
CA VAL A 100 9.32 -12.98 23.07
C VAL A 100 9.14 -12.90 24.57
N VAL A 101 7.99 -12.38 25.00
CA VAL A 101 7.62 -12.27 26.39
C VAL A 101 7.46 -13.71 26.87
N SER A 102 8.45 -14.20 27.62
CA SER A 102 8.30 -15.43 28.38
C SER A 102 7.06 -15.29 29.26
N TYR A 103 6.24 -16.33 29.36
CA TYR A 103 4.95 -16.32 30.08
C TYR A 103 5.02 -15.67 31.47
N GLU A 104 6.16 -15.79 32.16
CA GLU A 104 6.47 -15.19 33.47
C GLU A 104 6.39 -13.66 33.52
N ARG A 105 6.50 -12.95 32.38
CA ARG A 105 6.45 -11.48 32.31
C ARG A 105 5.05 -10.91 32.07
N PHE A 106 4.05 -11.74 31.77
CA PHE A 106 2.66 -11.31 31.54
C PHE A 106 1.94 -10.90 32.84
N THR A 107 2.55 -11.09 34.00
CA THR A 107 1.96 -10.75 35.31
C THR A 107 2.23 -9.31 35.75
N GLY A 108 3.01 -8.54 34.99
CA GLY A 108 3.34 -7.14 35.29
C GLY A 108 2.25 -6.17 34.84
N ASP A 109 1.90 -5.26 35.74
CA ASP A 109 0.91 -4.17 35.64
C ASP A 109 1.32 -3.06 34.65
N HIS A 110 1.81 -3.46 33.47
CA HIS A 110 2.15 -2.55 32.39
C HIS A 110 1.05 -2.59 31.34
N ASP A 111 0.74 -1.41 30.83
CA ASP A 111 -0.24 -1.13 29.79
C ASP A 111 0.28 -1.79 28.49
N HIS A 112 -0.07 -3.06 28.29
CA HIS A 112 0.49 -3.86 27.20
C HIS A 112 -0.10 -3.40 25.86
N GLU A 113 0.75 -3.38 24.85
CA GLU A 113 0.38 -3.03 23.48
C GLU A 113 -0.77 -3.93 22.99
N ARG A 114 -1.78 -3.31 22.35
CA ARG A 114 -3.06 -3.95 21.96
C ARG A 114 -2.95 -5.05 20.87
N ILE A 115 -1.74 -5.43 20.47
CA ILE A 115 -1.49 -6.40 19.40
C ILE A 115 -0.61 -7.52 19.96
N ILE A 116 -1.21 -8.68 20.21
CA ILE A 116 -0.50 -9.89 20.62
C ILE A 116 -0.19 -10.71 19.37
N TYR A 117 1.10 -10.92 19.08
CA TYR A 117 1.54 -11.90 18.08
C TYR A 117 1.70 -13.27 18.74
N TRP A 118 1.04 -14.30 18.19
CA TRP A 118 1.05 -15.66 18.74
C TRP A 118 1.12 -16.68 17.60
N GLU A 119 2.22 -17.44 17.56
CA GLU A 119 2.50 -18.46 16.53
C GLU A 119 2.83 -19.81 17.20
N PRO A 120 1.82 -20.54 17.72
CA PRO A 120 2.04 -21.84 18.33
C PRO A 120 2.20 -22.92 17.25
N ASN A 121 3.11 -23.86 17.47
CA ASN A 121 3.12 -25.10 16.72
C ASN A 121 2.23 -26.14 17.43
N LEU A 122 0.97 -26.25 17.02
CA LEU A 122 -0.01 -27.17 17.60
C LEU A 122 -0.04 -28.49 16.84
N VAL A 123 0.46 -29.56 17.47
CA VAL A 123 0.38 -30.93 16.96
C VAL A 123 -0.58 -31.70 17.85
N THR A 124 -1.61 -32.33 17.26
CA THR A 124 -2.58 -33.13 17.99
C THR A 124 -1.96 -34.44 18.49
N GLY A 125 -2.39 -34.86 19.68
CA GLY A 125 -2.04 -36.16 20.24
C GLY A 125 -2.66 -37.33 19.47
N ALA A 126 -2.34 -38.55 19.89
CA ALA A 126 -2.88 -39.78 19.29
C ALA A 126 -4.42 -39.89 19.38
N ASP A 127 -5.03 -39.18 20.32
CA ASP A 127 -6.47 -39.04 20.52
C ASP A 127 -7.10 -37.90 19.70
N GLY A 128 -6.29 -37.15 18.94
CA GLY A 128 -6.72 -36.00 18.16
C GLY A 128 -6.90 -34.71 18.98
N SER A 129 -6.56 -34.71 20.28
CA SER A 129 -6.71 -33.54 21.15
C SER A 129 -5.42 -32.71 21.24
N VAL A 130 -5.56 -31.41 21.48
CA VAL A 130 -4.44 -30.51 21.77
C VAL A 130 -4.89 -29.45 22.78
N ASN A 131 -4.08 -29.22 23.80
CA ASN A 131 -4.29 -28.15 24.77
C ASN A 131 -3.27 -27.05 24.51
N PHE A 132 -3.72 -25.80 24.54
CA PHE A 132 -2.85 -24.64 24.39
C PHE A 132 -3.27 -23.53 25.34
N PHE A 133 -2.32 -22.64 25.61
CA PHE A 133 -2.55 -21.42 26.36
C PHE A 133 -2.18 -20.23 25.48
N MET A 134 -3.07 -19.24 25.44
CA MET A 134 -2.85 -17.99 24.72
C MET A 134 -2.90 -16.85 25.74
N PRO A 135 -1.90 -15.95 25.76
CA PRO A 135 -1.98 -14.76 26.58
C PRO A 135 -3.11 -13.86 26.06
N VAL A 136 -3.90 -13.32 26.99
CA VAL A 136 -4.99 -12.39 26.69
C VAL A 136 -4.87 -11.21 27.64
N ASP A 137 -5.15 -10.00 27.14
CA ASP A 137 -5.26 -8.81 27.97
C ASP A 137 -6.33 -8.98 29.07
N LYS A 138 -6.05 -8.42 30.26
CA LYS A 138 -7.00 -8.39 31.37
C LYS A 138 -8.26 -7.59 31.04
N GLU A 139 -8.17 -6.58 30.18
CA GLU A 139 -9.30 -5.74 29.78
C GLU A 139 -9.99 -6.21 28.48
N ALA A 140 -9.54 -7.32 27.90
CA ALA A 140 -10.16 -7.87 26.69
C ALA A 140 -11.63 -8.24 26.93
N GLY A 141 -12.51 -7.76 26.05
CA GLY A 141 -13.91 -8.18 25.97
C GLY A 141 -14.09 -9.59 25.38
N PRO A 142 -15.32 -9.97 24.98
CA PRO A 142 -15.60 -11.30 24.44
C PRO A 142 -14.68 -11.67 23.27
N LEU A 143 -14.02 -12.81 23.37
CA LEU A 143 -13.05 -13.27 22.37
C LEU A 143 -13.76 -14.09 21.30
N ASN A 144 -13.66 -13.65 20.05
CA ASN A 144 -14.06 -14.46 18.90
C ASN A 144 -12.87 -15.35 18.48
N VAL A 145 -12.91 -16.62 18.83
CA VAL A 145 -11.85 -17.59 18.50
C VAL A 145 -12.26 -18.38 17.27
N THR A 146 -11.38 -18.39 16.27
CA THR A 146 -11.52 -19.23 15.07
C THR A 146 -10.33 -20.18 15.00
N ILE A 147 -10.61 -21.48 14.93
CA ILE A 147 -9.59 -22.53 14.83
C ILE A 147 -9.72 -23.15 13.45
N GLN A 148 -8.59 -23.25 12.73
CA GLN A 148 -8.50 -23.89 11.43
C GLN A 148 -7.32 -24.84 11.41
N GLY A 149 -7.42 -25.93 10.66
CA GLY A 149 -6.33 -26.90 10.55
C GLY A 149 -6.53 -27.88 9.41
N ALA A 150 -5.47 -28.63 9.12
CA ALA A 150 -5.48 -29.72 8.16
C ALA A 150 -4.94 -30.99 8.82
N GLY A 151 -5.63 -32.11 8.63
CA GLY A 151 -5.17 -33.43 9.04
C GLY A 151 -4.09 -33.95 8.10
N PHE A 152 -3.31 -34.95 8.56
CA PHE A 152 -2.27 -35.60 7.75
C PHE A 152 -2.79 -36.28 6.48
N ASN A 153 -4.08 -36.60 6.44
CA ASN A 153 -4.79 -37.13 5.28
C ASN A 153 -5.36 -36.03 4.36
N GLY A 154 -5.09 -34.75 4.63
CA GLY A 154 -5.59 -33.61 3.87
C GLY A 154 -7.00 -33.14 4.25
N SER A 155 -7.63 -33.70 5.29
CA SER A 155 -8.95 -33.24 5.74
C SER A 155 -8.86 -31.88 6.42
N LEU A 156 -9.72 -30.93 6.06
CA LEU A 156 -9.77 -29.61 6.70
C LEU A 156 -10.71 -29.60 7.90
N GLY A 157 -10.28 -28.93 8.97
CA GLY A 157 -11.07 -28.66 10.17
C GLY A 157 -11.26 -27.17 10.36
N TYR A 158 -12.47 -26.76 10.74
CA TYR A 158 -12.82 -25.39 11.06
C TYR A 158 -13.77 -25.38 12.26
N THR A 159 -13.52 -24.52 13.24
CA THR A 159 -14.49 -24.19 14.28
C THR A 159 -14.39 -22.73 14.67
N ARG A 160 -15.51 -22.16 15.11
CA ARG A 160 -15.58 -20.81 15.64
C ARG A 160 -16.36 -20.84 16.94
N MET A 161 -15.83 -20.18 17.95
CA MET A 161 -16.44 -20.06 19.26
C MET A 161 -16.24 -18.66 19.81
N VAL A 162 -17.15 -18.25 20.68
CA VAL A 162 -17.00 -17.03 21.46
C VAL A 162 -16.68 -17.45 22.88
N ILE A 163 -15.57 -16.96 23.43
CA ILE A 163 -15.23 -17.13 24.83
C ILE A 163 -15.63 -15.83 25.52
N GLU A 164 -16.66 -15.93 26.36
CA GLU A 164 -16.98 -14.88 27.33
C GLU A 164 -16.02 -15.01 28.52
N LYS A 165 -15.58 -13.87 29.05
CA LYS A 165 -14.68 -13.80 30.19
C LYS A 165 -15.47 -13.78 31.49
#